data_AF-A0A6B3HDC9-F1
#
_entry.id   AF-A0A6B3HDC9-F1
#
_cell.length_a   1.000
_cell.length_b   1.000
_cell.length_c   1.000
_cell.angle_alpha   90.00
_cell.angle_beta   90.00
_cell.angle_gamma   90.00
#
_symmetry.space_group_name_H-M   'P 1'
#
loop_
_entity.id
_entity.type
_entity.pdbx_description
1 polymer ?
#
loop_
_entity_poly.entity_id
_entity_poly.type
_entity_poly.pdbx_seq_one_letter_code
_entity_poly.pdbx_strand_id
1 'polypeptide(L)'
;VTEDEEKNHLRDWMGMAADGISVVASHAQDVLTRLDARGELSTGDLAEVSGSVLFRREKKLVRAQLVLLGKVLSREATAAGELLPVVAEAFGNEDIALQERALKLI
;
A
#
# COMPACT_ATOMS: atom_id res chain seq x y z
N VAL A 1 13.44 -0.42 16.05
CA VAL A 1 12.03 -0.35 16.42
C VAL A 1 11.61 -1.76 16.80
N THR A 2 11.01 -1.96 17.98
CA THR A 2 10.48 -3.27 18.37
C THR A 2 9.15 -3.52 17.65
N GLU A 3 8.69 -4.77 17.53
CA GLU A 3 7.42 -5.08 16.83
C GLU A 3 6.22 -4.34 17.45
N ASP A 4 6.16 -4.26 18.79
CA ASP A 4 5.14 -3.49 19.52
C ASP A 4 5.19 -1.99 19.20
N GLU A 5 6.39 -1.44 19.01
CA GLU A 5 6.58 -0.03 18.68
C GLU A 5 6.12 0.25 17.23
N GLU A 6 6.36 -0.66 16.28
CA GLU A 6 5.82 -0.51 14.92
C GLU A 6 4.29 -0.40 14.93
N LYS A 7 3.63 -1.28 15.69
CA LYS A 7 2.17 -1.32 15.80
C LYS A 7 1.59 -0.07 16.45
N ASN A 8 2.19 0.40 17.54
CA ASN A 8 1.72 1.58 18.28
C ASN A 8 1.80 2.87 17.44
N HIS A 9 2.66 2.89 16.43
CA HIS A 9 2.87 4.03 15.52
C HIS A 9 2.24 3.85 14.14
N LEU A 10 1.24 2.96 13.98
CA LEU A 10 0.60 2.68 12.68
C LEU A 10 0.23 3.95 11.89
N ARG A 11 -0.42 4.91 12.55
CA ARG A 11 -0.83 6.18 11.91
C ARG A 11 0.36 7.03 11.45
N ASP A 12 1.44 7.05 12.21
CA ASP A 12 2.65 7.78 11.84
C ASP A 12 3.30 7.14 10.61
N TRP A 13 3.32 5.80 10.53
CA TRP A 13 3.79 5.10 9.34
C TRP A 13 2.92 5.38 8.12
N MET A 14 1.60 5.39 8.25
CA MET A 14 0.70 5.75 7.15
C MET A 14 0.97 7.17 6.64
N GLY A 15 1.09 8.15 7.54
CA GLY A 15 1.43 9.53 7.16
C GLY A 15 2.81 9.65 6.52
N MET A 16 3.81 8.94 7.04
CA MET A 16 5.15 8.91 6.44
C MET A 16 5.18 8.26 5.06
N ALA A 17 4.39 7.20 4.82
CA ALA A 17 4.25 6.58 3.52
C ALA A 17 3.56 7.52 2.50
N ALA A 18 2.55 8.27 2.96
CA ALA A 18 1.80 9.21 2.14
C ALA A 18 2.63 10.44 1.75
N ASP A 19 3.26 11.12 2.72
CA ASP A 19 3.82 12.47 2.54
C ASP A 19 5.32 12.57 2.81
N GLY A 20 5.95 11.51 3.33
CA GLY A 20 7.37 11.51 3.63
C GLY A 20 8.25 11.72 2.38
N ILE A 21 9.45 12.23 2.59
CA ILE A 21 10.49 12.21 1.54
C ILE A 21 10.71 10.77 1.07
N SER A 22 11.16 10.58 -0.18
CA SER A 22 11.22 9.25 -0.82
C SER A 22 11.80 8.13 0.06
N VAL A 23 12.90 8.39 0.77
CA VAL A 23 13.53 7.39 1.66
C VAL A 23 12.66 7.07 2.88
N VAL A 24 12.02 8.08 3.48
CA VAL A 24 11.12 7.91 4.62
C VAL A 24 9.84 7.18 4.20
N ALA A 25 9.26 7.56 3.06
CA ALA A 25 8.09 6.89 2.53
C ALA A 25 8.36 5.42 2.21
N SER A 26 9.54 5.12 1.64
CA SER A 26 9.96 3.73 1.41
C SER A 26 10.09 2.95 2.70
N HIS A 27 10.74 3.53 3.71
CA HIS A 27 10.90 2.87 5.00
C HIS A 27 9.55 2.60 5.67
N ALA A 28 8.65 3.58 5.63
CA ALA A 28 7.31 3.45 6.19
C ALA A 28 6.49 2.37 5.45
N GLN A 29 6.57 2.30 4.12
CA GLN A 29 5.93 1.24 3.34
C GLN A 29 6.47 -0.16 3.71
N ASP A 30 7.77 -0.28 3.97
CA ASP A 30 8.36 -1.54 4.44
C ASP A 30 7.84 -1.95 5.83
N VAL A 31 7.66 -0.98 6.74
CA VAL A 31 7.05 -1.21 8.06
C VAL A 31 5.60 -1.67 7.91
N LEU A 32 4.79 -0.96 7.11
CA LEU A 32 3.39 -1.31 6.84
C LEU A 32 3.24 -2.69 6.20
N THR A 33 4.18 -3.07 5.32
CA THR A 33 4.22 -4.42 4.73
C THR A 33 4.48 -5.50 5.79
N ARG A 34 5.34 -5.23 6.78
CA ARG A 34 5.56 -6.16 7.91
C ARG A 34 4.33 -6.23 8.82
N LEU A 35 3.66 -5.11 9.06
CA LEU A 35 2.40 -5.06 9.82
C LEU A 35 1.29 -5.88 9.13
N ASP A 36 1.09 -5.77 7.81
CA ASP A 36 0.16 -6.66 7.06
C ASP A 36 0.54 -8.14 7.22
N ALA A 37 1.83 -8.47 7.11
CA ALA A 37 2.29 -9.85 7.23
C ALA A 37 2.03 -10.46 8.62
N ARG A 38 1.95 -9.64 9.67
CA ARG A 38 1.56 -10.04 11.03
C ARG A 38 0.05 -9.97 11.29
N GLY A 39 -0.75 -9.52 10.33
CA GLY A 39 -2.19 -9.31 10.50
C GLY A 39 -2.53 -8.09 11.37
N GLU A 40 -1.61 -7.13 11.47
CA GLU A 40 -1.73 -5.93 12.31
C GLU A 40 -2.19 -4.69 11.53
N LEU A 41 -2.35 -4.82 10.21
CA LEU A 41 -2.90 -3.80 9.33
C LEU A 41 -4.31 -4.22 8.90
N SER A 42 -5.32 -3.40 9.17
CA SER A 42 -6.68 -3.70 8.70
C SER A 42 -6.82 -3.45 7.20
N THR A 43 -7.82 -4.06 6.56
CA THR A 43 -8.13 -3.81 5.14
C THR A 43 -8.41 -2.32 4.88
N GLY A 44 -9.10 -1.65 5.81
CA GLY A 44 -9.37 -0.21 5.73
C GLY A 44 -8.10 0.64 5.82
N ASP A 45 -7.20 0.34 6.76
CA ASP A 45 -5.92 1.05 6.87
C ASP A 45 -5.05 0.84 5.62
N LEU A 46 -5.05 -0.39 5.07
CA LEU A 46 -4.37 -0.69 3.82
C LEU A 46 -4.98 0.07 2.65
N ALA A 47 -6.30 0.17 2.56
CA ALA A 47 -7.00 0.94 1.54
C ALA A 47 -6.62 2.43 1.62
N GLU A 48 -6.68 3.01 2.82
CA GLU A 48 -6.35 4.40 3.08
C GLU A 48 -4.93 4.75 2.63
N VAL A 49 -3.92 4.02 3.13
CA VAL A 49 -2.53 4.31 2.77
C VAL A 49 -2.24 4.00 1.30
N SER A 50 -2.89 2.98 0.73
CA SER A 50 -2.74 2.64 -0.69
C SER A 50 -3.17 3.78 -1.58
N GLY A 51 -4.29 4.44 -1.27
CA GLY A 51 -4.77 5.56 -2.07
C GLY A 51 -3.71 6.66 -2.16
N SER A 52 -3.17 7.09 -1.02
CA SER A 52 -2.08 8.08 -1.00
C SER A 52 -0.83 7.61 -1.74
N VAL A 53 -0.40 6.36 -1.55
CA VAL A 53 0.84 5.83 -2.16
C VAL A 53 0.71 5.67 -3.68
N LEU A 54 -0.47 5.34 -4.21
CA LEU A 54 -0.67 5.15 -5.66
C LEU A 54 -0.59 6.46 -6.46
N PHE A 55 -0.85 7.62 -5.82
CA PHE A 55 -0.66 8.96 -6.43
C PHE A 55 0.78 9.46 -6.40
N ARG A 56 1.70 8.74 -5.75
CA ARG A 56 3.10 9.15 -5.67
C ARG A 56 3.82 9.02 -7.02
N ARG A 57 4.82 9.88 -7.25
CA ARG A 57 5.63 9.87 -8.50
C ARG A 57 6.71 8.80 -8.49
N GLU A 58 7.05 8.27 -7.32
CA GLU A 58 8.08 7.25 -7.16
C GLU A 58 7.57 5.87 -7.60
N LYS A 59 7.83 5.53 -8.87
CA LYS A 59 7.41 4.26 -9.50
C LYS A 59 7.71 3.00 -8.69
N LYS A 60 8.80 3.00 -7.91
CA LYS A 60 9.16 1.86 -7.05
C LYS A 60 8.18 1.68 -5.89
N LEU A 61 7.74 2.77 -5.25
CA LEU A 61 6.75 2.74 -4.16
C LEU A 61 5.39 2.28 -4.68
N VAL A 62 4.93 2.87 -5.79
CA VAL A 62 3.66 2.50 -6.43
C VAL A 62 3.67 1.02 -6.80
N ARG A 63 4.75 0.53 -7.42
CA ARG A 63 4.91 -0.88 -7.76
C ARG A 63 4.86 -1.79 -6.54
N ALA A 64 5.57 -1.43 -5.46
CA ALA A 64 5.57 -2.19 -4.22
C ALA A 64 4.17 -2.23 -3.59
N GLN A 65 3.42 -1.13 -3.66
CA GLN A 65 2.04 -1.07 -3.17
C GLN A 65 1.12 -2.00 -3.95
N LEU A 66 1.19 -1.99 -5.28
CA LEU A 66 0.43 -2.90 -6.13
C LEU A 66 0.79 -4.38 -5.88
N VAL A 67 2.05 -4.67 -5.53
CA VAL A 67 2.45 -6.02 -5.10
C VAL A 67 1.77 -6.41 -3.79
N LEU A 68 1.75 -5.51 -2.80
CA LEU A 68 1.11 -5.76 -1.51
C LEU A 68 -0.39 -5.99 -1.68
N LEU A 69 -1.09 -5.11 -2.40
CA LEU A 69 -2.52 -5.24 -2.70
C LEU A 69 -2.84 -6.58 -3.37
N GLY A 70 -2.05 -6.99 -4.37
CA GLY A 70 -2.24 -8.30 -5.02
C GLY A 70 -2.06 -9.49 -4.08
N LYS A 71 -1.12 -9.41 -3.12
CA LYS A 71 -0.95 -10.46 -2.10
C LYS A 71 -2.18 -10.55 -1.19
N VAL A 72 -2.67 -9.41 -0.71
CA VAL A 72 -3.85 -9.38 0.18
C VAL A 72 -5.09 -9.90 -0.56
N LEU A 73 -5.37 -9.41 -1.76
CA LEU A 73 -6.48 -9.88 -2.61
C LEU A 73 -6.40 -11.39 -2.89
N SER A 74 -5.19 -11.94 -3.07
CA SER A 74 -5.01 -13.38 -3.28
C SER A 74 -5.26 -14.22 -2.02
N ARG A 75 -5.02 -13.64 -0.83
CA ARG A 75 -5.15 -14.29 0.48
C ARG A 75 -6.58 -14.18 1.02
N GLU A 76 -7.24 -13.06 0.78
CA GLU A 76 -8.52 -12.69 1.36
C GLU A 76 -9.46 -12.08 0.31
N ALA A 77 -10.29 -12.92 -0.31
CA ALA A 77 -11.21 -12.48 -1.35
C ALA A 77 -12.27 -11.47 -0.83
N THR A 78 -12.59 -11.48 0.47
CA THR A 78 -13.52 -10.53 1.09
C THR A 78 -13.01 -9.09 1.09
N ALA A 79 -11.69 -8.89 1.01
CA ALA A 79 -11.08 -7.57 0.92
C ALA A 79 -11.31 -6.87 -0.44
N ALA A 80 -11.77 -7.60 -1.46
CA ALA A 80 -11.93 -7.07 -2.81
C ALA A 80 -12.85 -5.84 -2.88
N GLY A 81 -13.92 -5.82 -2.07
CA GLY A 81 -14.86 -4.70 -2.05
C GLY A 81 -14.24 -3.37 -1.61
N GLU A 82 -13.23 -3.42 -0.74
CA GLU A 82 -12.52 -2.23 -0.25
C GLU A 82 -11.27 -1.91 -1.08
N LEU A 83 -10.55 -2.93 -1.54
CA LEU A 83 -9.24 -2.72 -2.18
C LEU A 83 -9.30 -2.48 -3.70
N LEU A 84 -10.24 -3.07 -4.42
CA LEU A 84 -10.32 -2.89 -5.89
C LEU A 84 -10.60 -1.43 -6.32
N PRO A 85 -11.47 -0.66 -5.62
CA PRO A 85 -11.61 0.76 -5.91
C PRO A 85 -10.30 1.53 -5.80
N VAL A 86 -9.47 1.22 -4.81
CA VAL A 86 -8.16 1.86 -4.62
C VAL A 86 -7.16 1.43 -5.69
N VAL A 87 -7.15 0.15 -6.07
CA VAL A 87 -6.32 -0.33 -7.20
C VAL A 87 -6.63 0.46 -8.48
N ALA A 88 -7.90 0.81 -8.72
CA ALA A 88 -8.29 1.57 -9.91
C ALA A 88 -7.66 2.97 -9.97
N GLU A 89 -7.24 3.56 -8.83
CA GLU A 89 -6.55 4.85 -8.81
C GLU A 89 -5.20 4.80 -9.54
N ALA A 90 -4.56 3.63 -9.62
CA ALA A 90 -3.32 3.43 -10.36
C ALA A 90 -3.47 3.67 -11.88
N PHE A 91 -4.69 3.63 -12.43
CA PHE A 91 -4.93 4.01 -13.83
C PHE A 91 -4.72 5.51 -14.11
N GLY A 92 -4.71 6.35 -13.07
CA GLY A 92 -4.33 7.77 -13.19
C GLY A 92 -2.82 7.99 -13.35
N ASN A 93 -1.99 6.95 -13.20
CA ASN A 93 -0.54 7.06 -13.34
C ASN A 93 -0.14 7.07 -14.82
N GLU A 94 0.84 7.88 -15.22
CA GLU A 94 1.33 7.96 -16.61
C GLU A 94 2.14 6.73 -17.04
N ASP A 95 2.60 5.90 -16.10
CA ASP A 95 3.38 4.70 -16.39
C ASP A 95 2.49 3.49 -16.75
N ILE A 96 2.49 3.13 -18.03
CA ILE A 96 1.73 1.99 -18.57
C ILE A 96 2.05 0.68 -17.83
N ALA A 97 3.30 0.45 -17.41
CA ALA A 97 3.66 -0.79 -16.71
C ALA A 97 3.04 -0.87 -15.30
N LEU A 98 2.73 0.27 -14.68
CA LEU A 98 1.97 0.32 -13.42
C LEU A 98 0.48 0.10 -13.67
N GLN A 99 -0.08 0.71 -14.73
CA GLN A 99 -1.46 0.48 -15.15
C GLN A 99 -1.73 -0.99 -15.49
N GLU A 100 -0.85 -1.64 -16.28
CA GLU A 100 -0.95 -3.07 -16.60
C GLU A 100 -0.89 -3.96 -15.36
N ARG A 101 -0.14 -3.53 -14.33
CA ARG A 101 -0.05 -4.27 -13.07
C ARG A 101 -1.33 -4.14 -12.27
N ALA A 102 -1.95 -2.96 -12.22
CA ALA A 102 -3.25 -2.75 -11.61
C ALA A 102 -4.36 -3.53 -12.33
N LEU A 103 -4.34 -3.55 -13.67
CA LEU A 103 -5.29 -4.31 -14.48
C LEU A 103 -5.31 -5.80 -14.16
N LYS A 104 -4.16 -6.39 -13.80
CA LYS A 104 -4.07 -7.81 -13.43
C LYS A 104 -4.70 -8.16 -12.08
N LEU A 105 -5.13 -7.16 -11.31
CA LEU A 105 -5.75 -7.34 -10.00
C LEU A 105 -7.27 -7.20 -10.04
N ILE A 106 -7.84 -6.75 -11.16
CA ILE A 106 -9.28 -6.49 -11.35
C ILE A 106 -9.93 -7.68 -12.07
#